data_AF-G8LSZ4-F1
#
_entry.id   AF-G8LSZ4-F1
#
_cell.length_a   1.000
_cell.length_b   1.000
_cell.length_c   1.000
_cell.angle_alpha   90.00
_cell.angle_beta   90.00
_cell.angle_gamma   90.00
#
_symmetry.space_group_name_H-M   'P 1'
#
loop_
_entity.id
_entity.type
_entity.pdbx_description
1 polymer ?
#
loop_
_entity_poly.entity_id
_entity_poly.type
_entity_poly.pdbx_seq_one_letter_code
_entity_poly.pdbx_strand_id
1 'polypeptide(L)'
;MDFSPEFCIEKTIEASNKKYKCLQDLVLLTMAQTEAISEEGMDGLEKLINEKQIKIDEINRIDEDFKMYFNFLKQKLGINRLDEIDASQLKGAKELKQITGQIMELLDEINKLEKQNYAKAKSLMDEFGAKLRQIREGKKLNDTYYNSGASLTPPAYFLDKKK
;
A
#
# COMPACT_ATOMS: atom_id res chain seq x y z
N MET A 1 28.37 3.98 28.27
CA MET A 1 27.84 4.52 27.01
C MET A 1 27.84 6.03 27.13
N ASP A 2 28.41 6.73 26.14
CA ASP A 2 28.31 8.18 26.07
C ASP A 2 26.91 8.56 25.57
N PHE A 3 26.22 9.44 26.30
CA PHE A 3 24.90 9.97 25.97
C PHE A 3 24.94 11.50 25.97
N SER A 4 26.05 12.06 25.51
CA SER A 4 26.16 13.49 25.23
C SER A 4 25.07 13.92 24.22
N PRO A 5 24.57 15.17 24.31
CA PRO A 5 23.61 15.70 23.35
C PRO A 5 24.08 15.58 21.90
N GLU A 6 25.37 15.79 21.65
CA GLU A 6 26.01 15.68 20.33
C GLU A 6 25.95 14.25 19.80
N PHE A 7 26.30 13.26 20.62
CA PHE A 7 26.21 11.85 20.25
C PHE A 7 24.76 11.43 19.97
N CYS A 8 23.81 11.86 20.81
CA CYS A 8 22.40 11.57 20.59
C CYS A 8 21.90 12.18 19.28
N ILE A 9 22.32 13.41 18.96
CA ILE A 9 21.99 14.04 17.67
C ILE A 9 22.56 13.23 16.50
N GLU A 10 23.84 12.88 16.55
CA GLU A 10 24.47 12.11 15.48
C GLU A 10 23.71 10.81 15.22
N LYS A 11 23.34 10.10 16.28
CA LYS A 11 22.57 8.85 16.17
C LYS A 11 21.15 9.06 15.64
N THR A 12 20.47 10.13 16.05
CA THR A 12 19.15 10.46 15.48
C THR A 12 19.23 10.85 14.00
N ILE A 13 20.29 11.54 13.58
CA ILE A 13 20.55 11.87 12.16
C ILE A 13 20.84 10.59 11.38
N GLU A 14 21.67 9.69 11.90
CA GLU A 14 21.98 8.40 11.28
C GLU A 14 20.71 7.57 11.05
N ALA A 15 19.87 7.45 12.08
CA ALA A 15 18.57 6.77 12.00
C ALA A 15 17.65 7.46 10.98
N SER A 16 17.56 8.79 11.01
CA SER A 16 16.74 9.55 10.06
C SER A 16 17.19 9.34 8.61
N ASN A 17 18.50 9.35 8.33
CA ASN A 17 19.03 9.09 7.00
C ASN A 17 18.75 7.67 6.51
N LYS A 18 18.84 6.67 7.39
CA LYS A 18 18.45 5.28 7.07
C LYS A 18 16.96 5.20 6.74
N LYS A 19 16.11 5.81 7.57
CA LYS A 19 14.66 5.87 7.35
C LYS A 19 14.32 6.56 6.02
N TYR A 20 14.97 7.68 5.74
CA TYR A 20 14.79 8.43 4.50
C TYR A 20 15.04 7.56 3.27
N LYS A 21 16.15 6.80 3.24
CA LYS A 21 16.44 5.87 2.14
C LYS A 21 15.37 4.77 2.01
N CYS A 22 14.94 4.19 3.12
CA CYS A 22 13.88 3.17 3.09
C CYS A 22 12.56 3.73 2.55
N LEU A 23 12.24 4.99 2.88
CA LEU A 23 11.05 5.67 2.37
C LEU A 23 11.18 5.99 0.87
N GLN A 24 12.35 6.36 0.37
CA GLN A 24 12.58 6.51 -1.07
C GLN A 24 12.35 5.19 -1.82
N ASP A 25 12.87 4.08 -1.30
CA ASP A 25 12.61 2.75 -1.86
C ASP A 25 11.11 2.42 -1.82
N LEU A 26 10.43 2.77 -0.72
CA LEU A 26 9.00 2.52 -0.56
C LEU A 26 8.15 3.34 -1.55
N VAL A 27 8.55 4.57 -1.87
CA VAL A 27 7.94 5.37 -2.94
C VAL A 27 8.02 4.62 -4.27
N LEU A 28 9.22 4.16 -4.65
CA LEU A 28 9.43 3.44 -5.91
C LEU A 28 8.60 2.15 -6.00
N LEU A 29 8.55 1.38 -4.91
CA LEU A 29 7.71 0.18 -4.83
C LEU A 29 6.22 0.50 -4.94
N THR A 30 5.77 1.61 -4.35
CA THR A 30 4.37 2.04 -4.42
C THR A 30 3.99 2.54 -5.82
N MET A 31 4.92 3.19 -6.53
CA MET A 31 4.77 3.53 -7.94
C MET A 31 4.69 2.28 -8.82
N ALA A 32 5.61 1.32 -8.63
CA ALA A 32 5.59 0.05 -9.35
C ALA A 32 4.29 -0.73 -9.10
N GLN A 33 3.76 -0.69 -7.87
CA GLN A 33 2.44 -1.25 -7.55
C GLN A 33 1.32 -0.58 -8.36
N THR A 34 1.40 0.73 -8.58
CA THR A 34 0.43 1.47 -9.40
C THR A 34 0.34 0.86 -10.79
N GLU A 35 1.48 0.56 -11.41
CA GLU A 35 1.57 -0.04 -12.74
C GLU A 35 1.06 -1.49 -12.73
N ALA A 36 1.42 -2.27 -11.72
CA ALA A 36 1.03 -3.68 -11.59
C ALA A 36 -0.47 -3.92 -11.33
N ILE A 37 -1.20 -2.95 -10.76
CA ILE A 37 -2.66 -3.06 -10.57
C ILE A 37 -3.36 -3.03 -11.93
N SER A 38 -3.53 -4.20 -12.52
CA SER A 38 -4.15 -4.48 -13.82
C SER A 38 -4.55 -5.96 -13.90
N GLU A 39 -5.29 -6.37 -14.93
CA GLU A 39 -5.67 -7.79 -15.10
C GLU A 39 -4.45 -8.70 -15.29
N GLU A 40 -3.41 -8.22 -15.98
CA GLU A 40 -2.22 -9.01 -16.35
C GLU A 40 -1.11 -8.97 -15.28
N GLY A 41 -1.12 -7.95 -14.40
CA GLY A 41 -0.06 -7.71 -13.42
C GLY A 41 -0.25 -8.39 -12.06
N MET A 42 -1.30 -9.21 -11.88
CA MET A 42 -1.65 -9.79 -10.57
C MET A 42 -0.55 -10.67 -9.97
N ASP A 43 0.18 -11.42 -10.79
CA ASP A 43 1.30 -12.27 -10.31
C ASP A 43 2.46 -11.44 -9.73
N GLY A 44 2.71 -10.25 -10.28
CA GLY A 44 3.73 -9.32 -9.79
C GLY A 44 3.30 -8.52 -8.55
N LEU A 45 1.99 -8.42 -8.31
CA LEU A 45 1.41 -7.59 -7.26
C LEU A 45 1.73 -8.14 -5.86
N GLU A 46 1.66 -9.45 -5.66
CA GLU A 46 1.98 -10.09 -4.38
C GLU A 46 3.45 -9.87 -3.99
N LYS A 47 4.36 -10.00 -4.96
CA LYS A 47 5.78 -9.73 -4.75
C LYS A 47 6.01 -8.30 -4.28
N LEU A 48 5.39 -7.31 -4.94
CA LEU A 48 5.51 -5.91 -4.58
C LEU A 48 4.95 -5.62 -3.17
N ILE A 49 3.82 -6.25 -2.80
CA ILE A 49 3.27 -6.13 -1.45
C ILE A 49 4.26 -6.65 -0.40
N ASN A 50 4.88 -7.81 -0.65
CA ASN A 50 5.84 -8.40 0.26
C ASN A 50 7.12 -7.54 0.39
N GLU A 51 7.64 -7.02 -0.72
CA GLU A 51 8.81 -6.11 -0.71
C GLU A 51 8.52 -4.81 0.05
N LYS A 52 7.32 -4.25 -0.08
CA LYS A 52 6.88 -3.09 0.72
C LYS A 52 6.83 -3.41 2.21
N GLN A 53 6.31 -4.59 2.58
CA GLN A 53 6.24 -5.00 3.98
C GLN A 53 7.63 -5.12 4.61
N ILE A 54 8.62 -5.66 3.88
CA ILE A 54 10.01 -5.73 4.33
C ILE A 54 10.55 -4.33 4.64
N LYS A 55 10.28 -3.34 3.78
CA LYS A 55 10.70 -1.94 4.01
C LYS A 55 10.00 -1.30 5.20
N ILE A 56 8.71 -1.58 5.39
CA ILE A 56 7.94 -1.10 6.55
C ILE A 56 8.53 -1.67 7.85
N ASP A 57 8.88 -2.96 7.86
CA ASP A 57 9.48 -3.61 9.03
C ASP A 57 10.88 -3.04 9.35
N GLU A 58 11.66 -2.73 8.32
CA GLU A 58 12.95 -2.03 8.46
C GLU A 58 12.76 -0.63 9.07
N ILE A 59 11.79 0.14 8.56
CA ILE A 59 11.45 1.47 9.08
C ILE A 59 11.01 1.39 10.56
N ASN A 60 10.19 0.42 10.94
CA ASN A 60 9.73 0.25 12.31
C ASN A 60 10.90 0.06 13.29
N ARG A 61 11.91 -0.74 12.91
CA ARG A 61 13.12 -0.94 13.72
C ARG A 61 13.94 0.35 13.82
N ILE A 62 14.10 1.07 12.72
CA ILE A 62 14.80 2.36 12.70
C ILE A 62 14.08 3.38 13.59
N ASP A 63 12.75 3.36 13.63
CA ASP A 63 11.95 4.26 14.46
C ASP A 63 12.10 3.97 15.96
N GLU A 64 12.30 2.70 16.35
CA GLU A 64 12.64 2.35 17.72
C GLU A 64 13.99 2.95 18.14
N ASP A 65 15.02 2.81 17.30
CA ASP A 65 16.34 3.40 17.51
C ASP A 65 16.25 4.93 17.60
N PHE A 66 15.58 5.55 16.63
CA PHE A 66 15.36 7.00 16.61
C PHE A 66 14.70 7.47 17.90
N LYS A 67 13.62 6.80 18.33
CA LYS A 67 12.86 7.15 19.54
C LYS A 67 13.72 7.04 20.79
N MET A 68 14.58 6.02 20.89
CA MET A 68 15.50 5.87 22.00
C MET A 68 16.44 7.07 22.12
N TYR A 69 17.21 7.39 21.07
CA TYR A 69 18.17 8.50 21.10
C TYR A 69 17.49 9.87 21.21
N PHE A 70 16.34 10.05 20.55
CA PHE A 70 15.60 11.30 20.60
C PHE A 70 15.03 11.57 22.00
N ASN A 71 14.58 10.54 22.72
CA ASN A 71 14.13 10.70 24.10
C ASN A 71 15.27 11.09 25.04
N PHE A 72 16.47 10.52 24.87
CA PHE A 72 17.64 10.96 25.63
C PHE A 72 17.99 12.42 25.32
N LEU A 73 17.97 12.80 24.05
CA LEU A 73 18.21 14.18 23.62
C LEU A 73 17.21 15.15 24.28
N LYS A 74 15.91 14.80 24.28
CA LYS A 74 14.86 15.58 24.95
C LYS A 74 15.15 15.79 26.43
N GLN A 75 15.48 14.72 27.15
CA GLN A 75 15.78 14.79 28.58
C GLN A 75 16.99 15.68 28.88
N LYS A 76 18.02 15.62 28.03
CA LYS A 76 19.25 16.42 28.21
C LYS A 76 19.05 17.90 27.92
N LEU A 77 18.23 18.22 26.92
CA LEU A 77 17.98 19.60 26.49
C LEU A 77 16.77 20.23 27.20
N GLY A 78 15.98 19.45 27.95
CA GLY A 78 14.76 19.92 28.61
C GLY A 78 13.64 20.29 27.63
N ILE A 79 13.62 19.65 26.45
CA ILE A 79 12.67 19.94 25.36
C ILE A 79 11.70 18.79 25.15
N ASN A 80 10.55 19.07 24.55
CA ASN A 80 9.56 18.05 24.19
C ASN A 80 9.48 17.80 22.69
N ARG A 81 9.84 18.78 21.87
CA ARG A 81 9.69 18.73 20.42
C ARG A 81 10.97 19.14 19.70
N LEU A 82 11.10 18.72 18.45
CA LEU A 82 12.29 18.99 17.64
C LEU A 82 12.43 20.48 17.30
N ASP A 83 11.31 21.19 17.13
CA ASP A 83 11.26 22.63 16.85
C ASP A 83 11.89 23.47 17.96
N GLU A 84 11.80 23.01 19.21
CA GLU A 84 12.36 23.66 20.40
C GLU A 84 13.90 23.62 20.45
N ILE A 85 14.57 22.78 19.64
CA ILE A 85 16.04 22.76 19.59
C ILE A 85 16.56 24.08 18.99
N ASP A 86 17.33 24.83 19.77
CA ASP A 86 18.09 25.97 19.24
C ASP A 86 19.19 25.48 18.31
N ALA A 87 18.97 25.72 17.02
CA ALA A 87 19.85 25.27 15.95
C ALA A 87 21.16 26.08 15.85
N SER A 88 21.31 27.15 16.63
CA SER A 88 22.55 27.90 16.77
C SER A 88 23.49 27.34 17.84
N GLN A 89 22.94 26.63 18.84
CA GLN A 89 23.68 26.17 20.01
C GLN A 89 24.18 24.73 19.87
N LEU A 90 23.53 23.93 19.01
CA LEU A 90 23.80 22.50 18.92
C LEU A 90 24.15 22.07 17.50
N LYS A 91 25.37 21.55 17.34
CA LYS A 91 25.87 21.04 16.05
C LYS A 91 24.97 19.88 15.58
N GLY A 92 24.57 19.90 14.31
CA GLY A 92 23.69 18.89 13.70
C GLY A 92 22.19 19.15 13.87
N ALA A 93 21.77 20.08 14.73
CA ALA A 93 20.34 20.40 14.90
C ALA A 93 19.64 20.88 13.62
N LYS A 94 20.34 21.67 12.79
CA LYS A 94 19.83 22.10 11.47
C LYS A 94 19.63 20.92 10.52
N GLU A 95 20.61 20.03 10.47
CA GLU A 95 20.57 18.84 9.63
C GLU A 95 19.42 17.91 10.06
N LEU A 96 19.27 17.67 11.36
CA LEU A 96 18.17 16.88 11.90
C LEU A 96 16.80 17.47 11.55
N LYS A 97 16.63 18.79 11.66
CA LYS A 97 15.40 19.48 11.24
C LYS A 97 15.15 19.35 9.73
N GLN A 98 16.20 19.44 8.92
CA GLN A 98 16.09 19.31 7.47
C GLN A 98 15.67 17.89 7.07
N ILE A 99 16.38 16.85 7.53
CA ILE A 99 16.10 15.46 7.14
C ILE A 99 14.72 15.01 7.61
N THR A 100 14.28 15.45 8.79
CA THR A 100 12.93 15.16 9.28
C THR A 100 11.85 15.85 8.44
N GLY A 101 12.11 17.07 7.94
CA GLY A 101 11.25 17.73 6.95
C GLY A 101 11.13 16.92 5.66
N GLN A 102 12.25 16.46 5.10
CA GLN A 102 12.26 15.64 3.88
C GLN A 102 11.55 14.29 4.07
N ILE A 103 11.67 13.68 5.25
CA ILE A 103 10.90 12.47 5.61
C ILE A 103 9.40 12.75 5.58
N MET A 104 8.95 13.89 6.12
CA MET A 104 7.53 14.26 6.12
C MET A 104 6.99 14.46 4.69
N GLU A 105 7.80 15.02 3.79
CA GLU A 105 7.44 15.16 2.37
C GLU A 105 7.26 13.79 1.70
N LEU A 106 8.20 12.85 1.90
CA LEU A 106 8.08 11.49 1.37
C LEU A 106 6.85 10.75 1.91
N LEU A 107 6.52 10.91 3.20
CA LEU A 107 5.34 10.29 3.79
C LEU A 107 4.04 10.81 3.17
N ASP A 108 3.96 12.11 2.86
CA ASP A 108 2.81 12.68 2.17
C ASP A 108 2.69 12.16 0.73
N GLU A 109 3.82 12.03 0.03
CA GLU A 109 3.87 11.43 -1.30
C GLU A 109 3.39 9.98 -1.30
N ILE A 110 3.92 9.14 -0.39
CA ILE A 110 3.48 7.74 -0.22
C ILE A 110 1.98 7.70 0.05
N ASN A 111 1.46 8.52 0.97
CA ASN A 111 0.04 8.54 1.29
C ASN A 111 -0.84 8.90 0.07
N LYS A 112 -0.37 9.81 -0.80
CA LYS A 112 -1.08 10.14 -2.05
C LYS A 112 -1.08 8.94 -3.00
N LEU A 113 0.07 8.30 -3.21
CA LEU A 113 0.20 7.13 -4.07
C LEU A 113 -0.65 5.94 -3.57
N GLU A 114 -0.65 5.67 -2.26
CA GLU A 114 -1.47 4.59 -1.68
C GLU A 114 -2.97 4.81 -1.90
N LYS A 115 -3.45 6.05 -1.77
CA LYS A 115 -4.85 6.39 -2.08
C LYS A 115 -5.19 6.15 -3.55
N GLN A 116 -4.26 6.49 -4.46
CA GLN A 116 -4.41 6.24 -5.88
C GLN A 116 -4.44 4.73 -6.17
N ASN A 117 -3.52 3.96 -5.59
CA ASN A 117 -3.46 2.50 -5.73
C ASN A 117 -4.73 1.83 -5.22
N TYR A 118 -5.21 2.24 -4.05
CA TYR A 118 -6.46 1.73 -3.50
C TYR A 118 -7.65 2.00 -4.43
N ALA A 119 -7.78 3.22 -4.94
CA ALA A 119 -8.84 3.58 -5.87
C ALA A 119 -8.78 2.76 -7.16
N LYS A 120 -7.57 2.58 -7.73
CA LYS A 120 -7.35 1.79 -8.94
C LYS A 120 -7.70 0.31 -8.72
N ALA A 121 -7.24 -0.28 -7.63
CA ALA A 121 -7.52 -1.67 -7.28
C ALA A 121 -9.03 -1.90 -7.07
N LYS A 122 -9.72 -0.94 -6.43
CA LYS A 122 -11.17 -0.99 -6.26
C LYS A 122 -11.91 -0.94 -7.59
N SER A 123 -11.53 -0.03 -8.50
CA SER A 123 -12.15 0.05 -9.84
C SER A 123 -11.99 -1.27 -10.60
N LEU A 124 -10.78 -1.84 -10.59
CA LEU A 124 -10.50 -3.12 -11.24
C LEU A 124 -11.38 -4.25 -10.67
N MET A 125 -11.54 -4.30 -9.34
CA MET A 125 -12.41 -5.28 -8.68
C MET A 125 -13.88 -5.11 -9.06
N ASP A 126 -14.38 -3.87 -9.12
CA ASP A 126 -15.76 -3.57 -9.51
C ASP A 126 -16.02 -3.97 -10.98
N GLU A 127 -15.06 -3.72 -11.88
CA GLU A 127 -15.11 -4.13 -13.29
C GLU A 127 -15.15 -5.66 -13.44
N PHE A 128 -14.28 -6.38 -12.74
CA PHE A 128 -14.31 -7.84 -12.71
C PHE A 128 -15.65 -8.37 -12.16
N GLY A 129 -16.16 -7.75 -11.09
CA GLY A 129 -17.46 -8.09 -10.52
C GLY A 129 -18.61 -7.92 -11.52
N ALA A 130 -18.59 -6.84 -12.31
CA ALA A 130 -19.57 -6.59 -13.37
C ALA A 130 -19.48 -7.64 -14.50
N LYS A 131 -18.26 -7.95 -14.97
CA LYS A 131 -18.03 -9.00 -15.99
C LYS A 131 -18.56 -10.36 -15.51
N LEU A 132 -18.32 -10.74 -14.25
CA LEU A 132 -18.83 -11.98 -13.68
C LEU A 132 -20.36 -12.04 -13.61
N ARG A 133 -21.03 -10.91 -13.31
CA ARG A 133 -22.50 -10.83 -13.32
C ARG A 133 -23.04 -11.03 -14.73
N GLN A 134 -22.46 -10.37 -15.73
CA GLN A 134 -22.86 -10.54 -17.13
C GLN A 134 -22.71 -12.00 -17.59
N ILE A 135 -21.62 -12.67 -17.23
CA ILE A 135 -21.42 -14.09 -17.55
C ILE A 135 -22.50 -14.96 -16.91
N ARG A 136 -22.86 -14.70 -15.65
CA ARG A 136 -23.92 -15.46 -14.95
C ARG A 136 -25.29 -15.25 -15.57
N GLU A 137 -25.62 -14.02 -15.94
CA GLU A 137 -26.89 -13.68 -16.61
C GLU A 137 -26.96 -14.31 -18.00
N GLY A 138 -25.87 -14.27 -18.77
CA GLY A 138 -25.77 -14.94 -20.08
C GLY A 138 -25.95 -16.45 -19.96
N LYS A 139 -25.32 -17.10 -18.98
CA LYS A 139 -25.53 -18.54 -18.70
C LYS A 139 -26.99 -18.84 -18.35
N LYS A 140 -27.62 -18.05 -17.49
CA LYS A 140 -29.04 -18.23 -17.11
C LYS A 140 -29.96 -18.11 -18.32
N LEU A 141 -29.75 -17.13 -19.20
CA LEU A 141 -30.51 -17.00 -20.44
C LEU A 141 -30.29 -18.22 -21.34
N ASN A 142 -29.03 -18.61 -21.55
CA ASN A 142 -28.69 -19.79 -22.36
C ASN A 142 -29.36 -21.06 -21.82
N ASP A 143 -29.28 -21.32 -20.52
CA ASP A 143 -29.93 -22.48 -19.89
C ASP A 143 -31.45 -22.41 -20.02
N THR A 144 -32.05 -21.21 -19.99
CA THR A 144 -33.49 -21.05 -20.18
C THR A 144 -33.88 -21.32 -21.64
N TYR A 145 -33.13 -20.84 -22.62
CA TYR A 145 -33.38 -21.11 -24.05
C TYR A 145 -33.15 -22.59 -24.41
N TYR A 146 -32.09 -23.22 -23.91
CA TYR A 146 -31.81 -24.63 -24.18
C TYR A 146 -32.75 -25.59 -23.42
N ASN A 147 -33.15 -25.28 -22.17
CA ASN A 147 -34.09 -26.12 -21.42
C ASN A 147 -35.56 -25.87 -21.79
N SER A 148 -35.94 -24.69 -22.29
CA SER A 148 -37.31 -24.44 -22.79
C SER A 148 -37.57 -25.16 -24.12
N GLY A 149 -36.55 -25.52 -24.89
CA GLY A 149 -36.66 -26.40 -26.06
C GLY A 149 -36.99 -27.86 -25.72
N ALA A 150 -36.82 -28.31 -24.47
CA ALA A 150 -37.12 -29.68 -24.04
C ALA A 150 -38.62 -29.90 -23.68
N SER A 151 -39.46 -28.87 -23.78
CA SER A 151 -40.89 -28.91 -23.39
C SER A 151 -41.87 -28.54 -24.50
N LEU A 152 -41.40 -28.49 -25.75
CA LEU A 152 -42.23 -28.25 -26.94
C LEU A 152 -42.30 -29.45 -27.88
N THR A 153 -42.26 -30.67 -27.36
CA THR A 153 -42.82 -31.82 -28.08
C THR A 153 -44.34 -31.73 -27.98
N PRO A 154 -45.09 -31.43 -29.06
CA PRO A 154 -46.53 -31.59 -29.03
C PRO A 154 -46.82 -33.08 -28.73
N PRO A 155 -47.85 -33.41 -27.94
CA PRO A 155 -48.19 -34.82 -27.71
C PRO A 155 -48.46 -35.50 -29.06
N ALA A 156 -47.70 -36.54 -29.37
CA ALA A 156 -47.87 -37.32 -30.59
C ALA A 156 -49.20 -38.08 -30.53
N TYR A 157 -50.23 -37.55 -31.19
CA TYR A 157 -51.50 -38.24 -31.37
C TYR A 157 -51.35 -39.27 -32.52
N PHE A 158 -51.33 -40.56 -32.17
CA PHE A 158 -51.45 -41.63 -33.16
C PHE A 158 -52.93 -41.81 -33.52
N LEU A 159 -53.29 -41.42 -34.74
CA LEU A 159 -54.59 -41.75 -35.35
C LEU A 159 -54.49 -43.15 -35.97
N ASP A 160 -54.90 -44.18 -35.23
CA ASP A 160 -55.14 -45.52 -35.78
C ASP A 160 -56.38 -45.49 -36.68
N LYS A 161 -56.17 -45.45 -38.00
CA LYS A 161 -57.24 -45.66 -38.97
C LYS A 161 -57.36 -47.15 -39.26
N LYS A 162 -58.20 -47.85 -38.49
CA LYS A 162 -58.65 -49.19 -38.86
C LYS A 162 -59.57 -49.11 -40.08
N LYS A 163 -59.24 -49.90 -41.10
CA LYS A 163 -60.08 -50.20 -42.26
C LYS A 163 -60.65 -51.60 -42.10
#